data_AF-A0A2H9L5P2-F1
#
_entry.id   AF-A0A2H9L5P2-F1
#
_cell.length_a   1.000
_cell.length_b   1.000
_cell.length_c   1.000
_cell.angle_alpha   90.00
_cell.angle_beta   90.00
_cell.angle_gamma   90.00
#
_symmetry.space_group_name_H-M   'P 1'
#
loop_
_entity.id
_entity.type
_entity.pdbx_description
1 polymer ?
#
loop_
_entity_poly.entity_id
_entity_poly.type
_entity_poly.pdbx_seq_one_letter_code
_entity_poly.pdbx_strand_id
1 'polypeptide(L)' 'MAGLIFMPKRIIVFIDGSNFYHSLKLSFKRTNLDLSNFINFLVKDDNLISIKYYSAMVD' A
#
# COMPACT_ATOMS: atom_id res chain seq x y z
N MET A 1 34.70 -2.10 -12.08
CA MET A 1 33.28 -2.49 -11.98
C MET A 1 32.49 -1.23 -11.68
N ALA A 2 31.64 -0.77 -12.60
CA ALA A 2 30.76 0.36 -12.30
C ALA A 2 29.64 -0.15 -11.40
N GLY A 3 29.63 0.25 -10.13
CA GLY A 3 28.54 -0.05 -9.21
C GLY A 3 27.29 0.70 -9.68
N LEU A 4 26.22 -0.02 -9.98
CA LEU A 4 24.93 0.58 -10.26
C LEU A 4 24.45 1.24 -8.96
N ILE A 5 24.43 2.58 -8.93
CA ILE A 5 23.86 3.30 -7.78
C ILE A 5 22.35 3.10 -7.85
N PHE A 6 21.81 2.28 -6.96
CA PHE A 6 20.36 2.16 -6.80
C PHE A 6 19.88 3.42 -6.07
N MET A 7 19.27 4.34 -6.81
CA MET A 7 18.59 5.49 -6.22
C MET A 7 17.16 5.07 -5.87
N PRO A 8 16.79 5.09 -4.58
CA PRO A 8 15.43 4.73 -4.17
C PRO A 8 14.42 5.69 -4.79
N LYS A 9 13.39 5.12 -5.41
CA LYS A 9 12.32 5.87 -6.05
C LYS A 9 11.45 6.52 -4.99
N ARG A 10 10.85 7.65 -5.33
CA ARG A 10 9.84 8.30 -4.49
C ARG A 10 8.49 7.66 -4.78
N ILE A 11 7.88 7.01 -3.79
CA ILE A 11 6.59 6.33 -3.95
C ILE A 11 5.50 7.05 -3.17
N ILE A 12 4.34 7.17 -3.80
CA ILE A 12 3.08 7.55 -3.15
C ILE A 12 2.13 6.39 -3.37
N VAL A 13 1.51 5.90 -2.29
CA VAL A 13 0.55 4.79 -2.37
C VAL A 13 -0.87 5.34 -2.27
N PHE A 14 -1.73 4.96 -3.21
CA PHE A 14 -3.14 5.31 -3.24
C PHE A 14 -3.96 4.03 -3.06
N ILE A 15 -4.84 4.02 -2.05
CA ILE A 15 -5.70 2.88 -1.75
C ILE A 15 -7.15 3.33 -1.77
N ASP A 16 -7.94 2.73 -2.66
CA ASP A 16 -9.39 2.75 -2.58
C ASP A 16 -9.83 1.80 -1.46
N GLY A 17 -10.28 2.36 -0.34
CA GLY A 17 -10.65 1.61 0.84
C GLY A 17 -11.88 0.72 0.64
N SER A 18 -12.84 1.15 -0.19
CA SER A 18 -14.04 0.36 -0.47
C SER A 18 -13.68 -0.87 -1.28
N ASN A 19 -12.98 -0.67 -2.41
CA ASN A 19 -12.53 -1.77 -3.25
C ASN A 19 -11.63 -2.74 -2.48
N PHE A 20 -10.71 -2.20 -1.69
CA PHE A 20 -9.79 -2.99 -0.88
C PHE A 20 -10.52 -3.82 0.18
N TYR A 21 -11.44 -3.21 0.94
CA TYR A 21 -12.22 -3.90 1.96
C TYR A 21 -13.08 -5.03 1.37
N HIS A 22 -13.81 -4.75 0.29
CA HIS A 22 -14.66 -5.74 -0.37
C HIS A 22 -13.84 -6.91 -0.93
N SER A 23 -12.68 -6.62 -1.53
CA SER A 23 -11.77 -7.65 -2.03
C SER A 23 -11.22 -8.52 -0.90
N LEU A 24 -10.82 -7.91 0.22
CA LEU A 24 -10.36 -8.65 1.40
C LEU A 24 -11.44 -9.59 1.96
N LYS A 25 -12.67 -9.07 2.09
CA LYS A 25 -13.83 -9.83 2.57
C LYS A 25 -14.16 -11.02 1.64
N LEU A 26 -14.15 -10.80 0.33
CA LEU A 26 -14.52 -11.84 -0.64
C LEU A 26 -13.41 -12.88 -0.84
N SER A 27 -12.16 -12.45 -0.99
CA SER A 27 -11.04 -13.34 -1.32
C SER A 27 -10.46 -14.05 -0.10
N PHE A 28 -10.41 -13.39 1.05
CA PHE A 28 -9.73 -13.90 2.25
C PHE A 28 -10.66 -14.16 3.43
N LYS A 29 -11.94 -13.78 3.33
CA LYS A 29 -12.93 -13.83 4.43
C LYS A 29 -12.46 -13.13 5.71
N ARG A 30 -11.53 -12.17 5.56
CA ARG A 30 -10.90 -11.41 6.64
C ARG A 30 -10.63 -10.01 6.15
N THR A 31 -10.87 -9.02 7.01
CA THR A 31 -10.69 -7.60 6.71
C THR A 31 -9.70 -6.92 7.64
N ASN A 32 -9.20 -7.64 8.66
CA ASN A 32 -8.17 -7.18 9.59
C ASN A 32 -6.77 -7.37 8.98
N LEU A 33 -6.45 -6.59 7.96
CA LEU A 33 -5.10 -6.55 7.41
C LEU A 33 -4.25 -5.52 8.16
N ASP A 34 -3.01 -5.89 8.49
CA ASP A 34 -2.00 -4.93 8.91
C ASP A 34 -1.55 -4.10 7.70
N LEU A 35 -2.10 -2.90 7.60
CA LEU A 35 -1.82 -2.01 6.48
C LEU A 35 -0.36 -1.56 6.46
N SER A 36 0.28 -1.39 7.62
CA SER A 36 1.68 -0.96 7.70
C SER A 36 2.61 -2.01 7.09
N ASN A 37 2.43 -3.29 7.47
CA ASN A 37 3.21 -4.39 6.90
C ASN A 37 2.92 -4.57 5.40
N PHE A 38 1.67 -4.38 4.97
CA PHE A 38 1.32 -4.43 3.55
C PHE A 38 2.00 -3.33 2.73
N ILE A 39 2.02 -2.09 3.25
CA ILE A 39 2.70 -0.98 2.58
C ILE A 39 4.22 -1.22 2.54
N ASN A 40 4.83 -1.70 3.62
CA ASN A 40 6.26 -2.05 3.64
C ASN A 40 6.59 -3.12 2.60
N PHE A 41 5.72 -4.13 2.44
CA PHE A 41 5.86 -5.14 1.39
C PHE A 41 5.82 -4.55 -0.03
N LEU A 42 4.96 -3.56 -0.28
CA LEU A 42 4.84 -2.90 -1.58
C LEU A 42 6.01 -1.96 -1.89
N VAL A 43 6.46 -1.18 -0.91
CA VAL A 43 7.47 -0.13 -1.10
C VAL A 43 8.90 -0.69 -1.03
N LYS A 44 9.15 -1.73 -0.23
CA LYS A 44 10.49 -2.31 -0.02
C LYS A 44 11.52 -1.23 0.38
N ASP A 45 12.59 -1.09 -0.39
CA ASP A 45 13.70 -0.17 -0.14
C ASP A 45 13.51 1.21 -0.78
N ASP A 46 12.38 1.45 -1.47
CA ASP A 46 12.06 2.75 -2.05
C ASP A 46 11.61 3.76 -0.98
N ASN A 47 11.67 5.05 -1.31
CA ASN A 47 11.33 6.13 -0.40
C ASN A 47 9.82 6.44 -0.42
N LEU A 48 9.07 5.92 0.55
CA LEU A 48 7.65 6.23 0.74
C LEU A 48 7.47 7.68 1.17
N ILE A 49 6.79 8.47 0.34
CA ILE A 49 6.52 9.89 0.59
C ILE A 49 5.17 10.10 1.27
N SER A 50 4.14 9.35 0.87
CA SER A 50 2.79 9.49 1.43
C SER A 50 1.95 8.25 1.13
N ILE A 51 1.00 7.98 2.01
CA ILE A 51 -0.10 7.05 1.78
C ILE A 51 -1.40 7.87 1.70
N LYS A 52 -2.23 7.61 0.70
CA LYS A 52 -3.56 8.20 0.52
C LYS A 52 -4.58 7.08 0.57
N TYR A 53 -5.28 6.97 1.69
CA TYR A 53 -6.35 6.00 1.88
C TYR A 53 -7.70 6.69 1.72
N TYR A 54 -8.46 6.28 0.70
CA TYR A 54 -9.77 6.84 0.42
C TYR A 54 -10.82 5.95 1.08
N SER A 55 -11.39 6.42 2.20
CA SER A 55 -12.57 5.78 2.76
C SER A 55 -13.81 6.26 2.02
N ALA A 56 -14.74 5.35 1.71
CA ALA A 56 -16.10 5.77 1.43
C ALA A 56 -16.64 6.46 2.69
N MET A 57 -17.30 7.62 2.52
CA MET A 57 -18.10 8.17 3.60
C MET A 57 -19.26 7.22 3.82
N VAL A 58 -19.46 6.82 5.07
CA VAL A 58 -20.69 6.12 5.45
C VAL A 58 -21.69 7.24 5.72
N ASP A 59 -22.63 7.45 4.81
CA ASP A 59 -23.80 8.32 5.01
C ASP A 59 -24.73 7.73 6.08
#